data_AF-A0A356J442-F1
#
_entry.id   AF-A0A356J442-F1
#
_cell.length_a   1.000
_cell.length_b   1.000
_cell.length_c   1.000
_cell.angle_alpha   90.00
_cell.angle_beta   90.00
_cell.angle_gamma   90.00
#
_symmetry.space_group_name_H-M   'P 1'
#
loop_
_entity.id
_entity.type
_entity.pdbx_description
1 polymer ?
#
loop_
_entity_poly.entity_id
_entity_poly.type
_entity_poly.pdbx_seq_one_letter_code
_entity_poly.pdbx_strand_id
1 'polypeptide(L)'
;MSFAAAAKRPFFCGAHHPAHELPVGRNGLLAALGGFPLFAGYVHGHDHRWYKKWTRISWSSPHVVRSVCLPSTGWWGDIGFATFRTGPQGAKLALVQNDFFFPCPLAEGRERPPEWSQIMREKAGDACTFVYGG
;
A
#
# COMPACT_ATOMS: atom_id res chain seq x y z
N MET A 1 -10.11 3.45 25.68
CA MET A 1 -9.85 2.23 24.87
C MET A 1 -9.48 2.65 23.46
N SER A 2 -8.53 1.97 22.80
CA SER A 2 -8.22 2.27 21.39
C SER A 2 -9.33 1.73 20.48
N PHE A 3 -9.57 2.40 19.35
CA PHE A 3 -10.52 1.96 18.31
C PHE A 3 -10.26 0.50 17.88
N ALA A 4 -8.99 0.13 17.74
CA ALA A 4 -8.58 -1.21 17.38
C ALA A 4 -9.00 -2.28 18.40
N ALA A 5 -8.94 -1.96 19.71
CA ALA A 5 -9.35 -2.90 20.76
C ALA A 5 -10.88 -3.09 20.83
N ALA A 6 -11.66 -2.11 20.37
CA ALA A 6 -13.12 -2.17 20.32
C ALA A 6 -13.66 -2.70 18.98
N ALA A 7 -12.80 -3.00 18.01
CA ALA A 7 -13.20 -3.43 16.68
C ALA A 7 -13.97 -4.76 16.77
N LYS A 8 -15.12 -4.80 16.09
CA LYS A 8 -15.94 -6.02 15.91
C LYS A 8 -15.93 -6.55 14.48
N ARG A 9 -15.19 -5.87 13.60
CA ARG A 9 -15.07 -6.16 12.17
C ARG A 9 -13.62 -5.96 11.73
N PRO A 10 -13.18 -6.64 10.66
CA PRO A 10 -11.87 -6.40 10.08
C PRO A 10 -11.68 -4.91 9.75
N PHE A 11 -10.51 -4.37 10.08
CA PHE A 11 -10.20 -2.97 9.86
C PHE A 11 -8.85 -2.79 9.19
N PHE A 12 -8.74 -1.70 8.43
CA PHE A 12 -7.50 -1.25 7.81
C PHE A 12 -7.01 0.00 8.53
N CYS A 13 -5.70 0.21 8.52
CA CYS A 13 -5.12 1.47 8.96
C CYS A 13 -4.48 2.16 7.74
N GLY A 14 -4.87 3.40 7.51
CA GLY A 14 -4.30 4.26 6.49
C GLY A 14 -3.51 5.41 7.13
N ALA A 15 -2.31 5.69 6.63
CA ALA A 15 -1.60 6.93 6.96
C ALA A 15 -0.78 7.43 5.76
N HIS A 16 -0.23 8.65 5.84
CA HIS A 16 0.61 9.16 4.77
C HIS A 16 1.93 8.38 4.66
N HIS A 17 2.67 8.28 5.76
CA HIS A 17 3.99 7.66 5.81
C HIS A 17 3.95 6.13 5.90
N PRO A 18 5.00 5.43 5.43
CA PRO A 18 5.13 4.01 5.69
C PRO A 18 5.24 3.74 7.20
N ALA A 19 4.72 2.61 7.65
CA ALA A 19 4.57 2.35 9.09
C ALA A 19 5.89 2.23 9.87
N HIS A 20 7.02 2.02 9.19
CA HIS A 20 8.34 1.97 9.82
C HIS A 20 8.86 3.36 10.22
N GLU A 21 8.26 4.43 9.69
CA GLU A 21 8.53 5.82 10.07
C GLU A 21 7.58 6.32 11.17
N LEU A 22 6.63 5.49 11.61
CA LEU A 22 5.62 5.85 12.60
C LEU A 22 5.85 5.08 13.91
N PRO A 23 6.68 5.61 14.83
CA PRO A 23 6.90 4.99 16.13
C PRO A 23 5.67 5.14 17.04
N VAL A 24 5.38 4.10 17.81
CA VAL A 24 4.37 4.06 18.86
C VAL A 24 5.04 3.56 20.14
N GLY A 25 5.52 4.51 20.95
CA GLY A 25 6.34 4.21 22.12
C GLY A 25 7.66 3.53 21.73
N ARG A 26 7.96 2.37 22.33
CA ARG A 26 9.15 1.56 22.00
C ARG A 26 8.95 0.66 20.77
N ASN A 27 7.73 0.61 20.23
CA ASN A 27 7.35 -0.28 19.13
C ASN A 27 7.07 0.53 17.86
N GLY A 28 7.11 -0.10 16.68
CA GLY A 28 6.59 0.49 15.45
C GLY A 28 5.05 0.35 15.36
N LEU A 29 4.41 1.19 14.55
CA LEU A 29 2.95 1.16 14.34
C LEU A 29 2.42 -0.24 13.97
N LEU A 30 3.09 -0.97 13.07
CA LEU A 30 2.65 -2.33 12.70
C LEU A 30 2.73 -3.31 13.86
N ALA A 31 3.72 -3.18 14.76
CA ALA A 31 3.81 -4.03 15.94
C ALA A 31 2.67 -3.74 16.92
N ALA A 32 2.30 -2.46 17.08
CA ALA A 32 1.17 -2.05 17.90
C ALA A 32 -0.18 -2.52 17.31
N LEU A 33 -0.37 -2.42 15.99
CA LEU A 33 -1.61 -2.82 15.33
C LEU A 33 -1.71 -4.34 15.08
N GLY A 34 -0.58 -5.00 14.84
CA GLY A 34 -0.51 -6.44 14.56
C GLY A 34 -0.87 -7.34 15.73
N GLY A 35 -0.98 -6.78 16.94
CA GLY A 35 -1.54 -7.45 18.11
C GLY A 35 -3.07 -7.58 18.10
N PHE A 36 -3.78 -6.92 17.16
CA PHE A 36 -5.23 -7.02 17.05
C PHE A 36 -5.61 -8.04 15.96
N PRO A 37 -6.37 -9.10 16.27
CA PRO A 37 -6.75 -10.14 15.29
C PRO A 37 -7.51 -9.61 14.07
N LEU A 38 -8.30 -8.55 14.26
CA LEU A 38 -9.11 -7.94 13.21
C LEU A 38 -8.35 -6.92 12.35
N PHE A 39 -7.05 -6.71 12.59
CA PHE A 39 -6.26 -5.83 11.74
C PHE A 39 -5.94 -6.50 10.40
N ALA A 40 -6.56 -6.02 9.33
CA ALA A 40 -6.51 -6.66 8.01
C ALA A 40 -5.36 -6.15 7.12
N GLY A 41 -4.81 -4.97 7.39
CA GLY A 41 -3.74 -4.43 6.56
C GLY A 41 -3.48 -2.94 6.73
N TYR A 42 -2.35 -2.51 6.17
CA TYR A 42 -1.88 -1.14 6.20
C TYR A 42 -1.82 -0.53 4.79
N VAL A 43 -2.32 0.69 4.62
CA VAL A 43 -2.28 1.42 3.35
C VAL A 43 -1.55 2.73 3.58
N HIS A 44 -0.60 3.08 2.72
CA HIS A 44 0.10 4.34 2.83
C HIS A 44 0.48 4.96 1.50
N GLY A 45 1.02 6.18 1.53
CA GLY A 45 1.66 6.85 0.41
C GLY A 45 3.11 7.17 0.76
N HIS A 46 3.47 8.45 0.64
CA HIS A 46 4.80 9.03 0.93
C HIS A 46 5.93 8.62 0.00
N ASP A 47 6.03 7.34 -0.38
CA ASP A 47 7.10 6.89 -1.29
C ASP A 47 6.76 7.10 -2.77
N HIS A 48 5.54 7.56 -3.05
CA HIS A 48 5.01 7.82 -4.40
C HIS A 48 5.12 6.61 -5.36
N ARG A 49 5.27 5.40 -4.84
CA ARG A 49 5.51 4.18 -5.62
C ARG A 49 4.50 3.11 -5.27
N TRP A 50 3.94 2.46 -6.27
CA TRP A 50 3.15 1.26 -6.07
C TRP A 50 4.06 0.08 -5.68
N TYR A 51 3.91 -0.37 -4.44
CA TYR A 51 4.53 -1.60 -3.96
C TYR A 51 3.71 -2.23 -2.84
N LYS A 52 3.94 -3.53 -2.62
CA LYS A 52 3.24 -4.34 -1.62
C LYS A 52 4.26 -5.09 -0.78
N LYS A 53 4.06 -5.16 0.53
CA LYS A 53 5.01 -5.83 1.44
C LYS A 53 4.26 -6.69 2.45
N TRP A 54 4.73 -7.92 2.65
CA TRP A 54 4.35 -8.71 3.82
C TRP A 54 5.33 -8.40 4.94
N THR A 55 4.81 -8.06 6.11
CA THR A 55 5.63 -7.78 7.29
C THR A 55 5.26 -8.73 8.41
N ARG A 56 6.26 -9.44 8.92
CA ARG A 56 6.12 -10.25 10.13
C ARG A 56 6.07 -9.32 11.34
N ILE A 57 5.07 -9.51 12.19
CA ILE A 57 4.83 -8.62 13.35
C ILE A 57 5.75 -8.96 14.52
N SER A 58 5.98 -10.25 14.79
CA SER A 58 6.99 -10.71 15.75
C SER A 58 7.54 -12.08 15.39
N TRP A 59 8.70 -12.44 15.95
CA TRP A 59 9.24 -13.79 15.82
C TRP A 59 8.43 -14.85 16.58
N SER A 60 7.69 -14.44 17.61
CA SER A 60 6.83 -15.31 18.42
C SER A 60 5.42 -15.51 17.87
N SER A 61 5.06 -14.82 16.79
CA SER A 61 3.72 -14.87 16.19
C SER A 61 3.79 -15.33 14.73
N PRO A 62 2.87 -16.19 14.28
CA PRO A 62 2.70 -16.51 12.87
C PRO A 62 2.01 -15.36 12.10
N HIS A 63 1.55 -14.31 12.78
CA HIS A 63 0.80 -13.23 12.16
C HIS A 63 1.69 -12.36 11.26
N VAL A 64 1.29 -12.25 10.00
CA VAL A 64 1.89 -11.36 9.00
C VAL A 64 0.85 -10.35 8.55
N VAL A 65 1.28 -9.10 8.39
CA VAL A 65 0.41 -8.02 7.92
C VAL A 65 0.84 -7.61 6.51
N ARG A 66 -0.15 -7.40 5.64
CA ARG A 66 0.08 -6.81 4.32
C ARG A 66 0.08 -5.29 4.43
N SER A 67 1.10 -4.66 3.86
CA SER A 67 1.08 -3.23 3.57
C SER A 67 1.11 -2.96 2.07
N VAL A 68 0.52 -1.85 1.64
CA VAL A 68 0.59 -1.36 0.26
C VAL A 68 0.87 0.14 0.25
N CYS A 69 1.81 0.55 -0.60
CA CYS A 69 2.07 1.94 -0.92
C CYS A 69 1.29 2.32 -2.19
N LEU A 70 0.59 3.45 -2.13
CA LEU A 70 -0.18 4.01 -3.22
C LEU A 70 0.72 4.80 -4.18
N PRO A 71 0.37 4.85 -5.48
CA PRO A 71 1.02 5.76 -6.41
C PRO A 71 0.72 7.21 -6.05
N SER A 72 1.44 8.13 -6.68
CA SER A 72 1.11 9.55 -6.66
C SER A 72 0.05 9.89 -7.69
N THR A 73 -0.75 10.92 -7.45
CA THR A 73 -1.71 11.42 -8.45
C THR A 73 -1.07 12.30 -9.51
N GLY A 74 0.15 12.80 -9.32
CA GLY A 74 0.80 13.67 -10.31
C GLY A 74 2.24 14.10 -10.03
N TRP A 75 2.87 13.62 -8.96
CA TRP A 75 4.21 14.09 -8.57
C TRP A 75 5.06 12.95 -8.01
N TRP A 76 6.23 12.70 -8.60
CA TRP A 76 7.18 11.64 -8.23
C TRP A 76 6.65 10.20 -8.38
N GLY A 77 7.58 9.28 -8.64
CA GLY A 77 7.32 7.83 -8.71
C GLY A 77 6.25 7.39 -9.73
N ASP A 78 5.40 6.45 -9.35
CA ASP A 78 4.31 5.94 -10.18
C ASP A 78 3.14 6.94 -10.18
N ILE A 79 2.58 7.26 -11.37
CA ILE A 79 1.46 8.19 -11.50
C ILE A 79 0.16 7.42 -11.76
N GLY A 80 -0.83 7.63 -10.90
CA GLY A 80 -2.13 6.99 -11.01
C GLY A 80 -2.91 7.04 -9.70
N PHE A 81 -3.79 6.05 -9.54
CA PHE A 81 -4.56 5.86 -8.32
C PHE A 81 -4.83 4.37 -8.10
N ALA A 82 -5.40 4.01 -6.96
CA ALA A 82 -5.85 2.65 -6.72
C ALA A 82 -7.32 2.62 -6.33
N THR A 83 -8.04 1.60 -6.78
CA THR A 83 -9.44 1.37 -6.42
C THR A 83 -9.53 0.33 -5.31
N PHE A 84 -10.24 0.65 -4.23
CA PHE A 84 -10.38 -0.26 -3.10
C PHE A 84 -11.77 -0.86 -3.05
N ARG A 85 -11.84 -2.19 -3.14
CA ARG A 85 -13.09 -2.96 -3.07
C ARG A 85 -13.05 -3.89 -1.88
N THR A 86 -14.01 -3.78 -0.98
CA THR A 86 -14.18 -4.69 0.15
C THR A 86 -15.25 -5.73 -0.18
N GLY A 87 -15.08 -6.94 0.34
CA GLY A 87 -16.05 -8.03 0.25
C GLY A 87 -16.07 -8.86 1.53
N PRO A 88 -16.86 -9.95 1.58
CA PRO A 88 -16.97 -10.79 2.78
C PRO A 88 -15.67 -11.53 3.15
N GLN A 89 -14.87 -11.91 2.14
CA GLN A 89 -13.67 -12.74 2.32
C GLN A 89 -12.36 -11.93 2.40
N GLY A 90 -12.43 -10.62 2.22
CA GLY A 90 -11.24 -9.77 2.16
C GLY A 90 -11.49 -8.49 1.38
N ALA A 91 -10.40 -7.82 1.03
CA ALA A 91 -10.44 -6.62 0.21
C ALA A 91 -9.39 -6.66 -0.90
N LYS A 92 -9.67 -6.00 -2.02
CA LYS A 92 -8.76 -5.89 -3.16
C LYS A 92 -8.52 -4.42 -3.47
N LEU A 93 -7.25 -4.06 -3.52
CA LEU A 93 -6.78 -2.77 -3.98
C LEU A 93 -6.14 -2.94 -5.36
N ALA A 94 -6.73 -2.37 -6.41
CA ALA A 94 -6.24 -2.53 -7.78
C ALA A 94 -5.62 -1.22 -8.30
N LEU A 95 -4.42 -1.30 -8.85
CA LEU A 95 -3.71 -0.14 -9.43
C LEU A 95 -4.35 0.25 -10.77
N VAL A 96 -4.58 1.55 -10.92
CA VAL A 96 -4.85 2.21 -12.20
C VAL A 96 -3.67 3.14 -12.45
N GLN A 97 -2.69 2.67 -13.20
CA GLN A 97 -1.50 3.43 -13.55
C GLN A 97 -1.75 4.20 -14.84
N ASN A 98 -1.55 5.51 -14.79
CA ASN A 98 -1.69 6.40 -15.93
C ASN A 98 -0.34 6.70 -16.55
N ASP A 99 0.67 6.91 -15.70
CA ASP A 99 2.04 7.21 -16.13
C ASP A 99 3.05 6.93 -15.00
N PHE A 100 4.23 7.52 -15.11
CA PHE A 100 5.21 7.63 -14.05
C PHE A 100 6.00 8.94 -14.21
N PHE A 101 6.56 9.42 -13.12
CA PHE A 101 7.25 10.69 -13.08
C PHE A 101 8.67 10.57 -13.65
N PHE A 102 9.02 11.49 -14.54
CA PHE A 102 10.40 11.80 -14.89
C PHE A 102 10.71 13.26 -14.59
N PRO A 103 11.89 13.58 -14.03
CA PRO A 103 12.31 14.95 -13.78
C PRO A 103 12.32 15.82 -15.06
N CYS A 104 12.72 15.21 -16.18
CA CYS A 104 12.67 15.82 -17.49
C CYS A 104 11.53 15.17 -18.29
N PRO A 105 10.34 15.79 -18.36
CA PRO A 105 9.24 15.25 -19.13
C PRO A 105 9.61 15.18 -20.61
N LEU A 106 8.94 14.27 -21.33
CA LEU A 106 9.12 14.13 -22.77
C LEU A 106 8.69 15.44 -23.46
N ALA A 107 9.57 16.03 -24.26
CA ALA A 107 9.23 17.21 -25.03
C ALA A 107 8.10 16.91 -26.02
N GLU A 108 7.26 17.91 -26.28
CA GLU A 108 6.15 17.79 -27.23
C GLU A 108 6.66 17.33 -28.61
N GLY A 109 5.95 16.38 -29.23
CA GLY A 109 6.30 15.82 -30.53
C GLY A 109 7.44 14.79 -30.54
N ARG A 110 8.06 14.49 -29.38
CA ARG A 110 9.01 13.37 -29.29
C ARG A 110 8.28 12.05 -29.08
N GLU A 111 8.80 10.97 -29.67
CA GLU A 111 8.33 9.63 -29.38
C GLU A 111 8.75 9.19 -27.97
N ARG A 112 7.85 8.45 -27.30
CA ARG A 112 8.12 7.90 -25.98
C ARG A 112 9.18 6.79 -26.06
N PRO A 113 10.25 6.82 -25.24
CA PRO A 113 11.26 5.77 -25.24
C PRO A 113 10.66 4.38 -24.93
N PRO A 114 11.20 3.30 -25.51
CA PRO A 114 10.67 1.94 -25.32
C PRO A 114 10.73 1.48 -23.85
N GLU A 115 11.72 1.92 -23.08
CA GLU A 115 11.87 1.63 -21.66
C GLU A 115 10.70 2.17 -20.85
N TRP A 116 10.13 3.31 -21.25
CA TRP A 116 8.98 3.89 -20.56
C TRP A 116 7.74 3.01 -20.72
N SER A 117 7.57 2.45 -21.92
CA SER A 117 6.50 1.49 -22.17
C SER A 117 6.72 0.19 -21.37
N GLN A 118 7.97 -0.22 -21.17
CA GLN A 118 8.29 -1.36 -20.31
C GLN A 118 7.94 -1.09 -18.84
N ILE A 119 8.33 0.08 -18.30
CA ILE A 119 8.01 0.49 -16.92
C ILE A 119 6.51 0.45 -16.67
N MET A 120 5.71 0.98 -17.61
CA MET A 120 4.24 0.95 -17.52
C MET A 120 3.67 -0.46 -17.54
N ARG A 121 4.30 -1.40 -18.27
CA ARG A 121 3.85 -2.79 -18.35
C ARG A 121 4.14 -3.60 -17.09
N GLU A 122 5.21 -3.29 -16.35
CA GLU A 122 5.61 -4.06 -15.16
C GLU A 122 4.54 -4.14 -14.07
N LYS A 123 3.70 -3.10 -13.97
CA LYS A 123 2.64 -3.00 -12.95
C LYS A 123 1.24 -2.90 -13.54
N ALA A 124 1.10 -3.07 -14.86
CA ALA A 124 -0.18 -2.99 -15.54
C ALA A 124 -1.16 -4.02 -14.97
N GLY A 125 -2.29 -3.56 -14.44
CA GLY A 125 -3.32 -4.42 -13.84
C GLY A 125 -2.93 -5.04 -12.49
N ASP A 126 -1.84 -4.60 -11.87
CA ASP A 126 -1.38 -5.13 -10.60
C ASP A 126 -2.37 -4.80 -9.46
N ALA A 127 -2.42 -5.68 -8.45
CA ALA A 127 -3.34 -5.55 -7.34
C ALA A 127 -2.75 -6.10 -6.03
N CYS A 128 -3.27 -5.59 -4.92
CA CYS A 128 -3.05 -6.11 -3.59
C CYS A 128 -4.34 -6.74 -3.06
N THR A 129 -4.27 -7.98 -2.61
CA THR A 129 -5.36 -8.62 -1.89
C THR A 129 -5.03 -8.66 -0.41
N PHE A 130 -5.98 -8.22 0.41
CA PHE A 130 -5.98 -8.35 1.86
C PHE A 130 -6.93 -9.46 2.25
N VAL A 131 -6.49 -10.29 3.19
CA VAL A 131 -7.31 -11.34 3.81
C VAL A 131 -7.66 -10.85 5.21
N TYR A 132 -8.90 -11.06 5.62
CA TYR A 132 -9.30 -10.74 7.00
C TYR A 132 -8.73 -11.81 7.95
N GLY A 133 -8.15 -11.38 9.06
CA GLY A 133 -7.79 -12.29 10.15
C GLY A 133 -9.05 -13.01 10.66
N GLY A 134 -8.91 -14.32 10.87
CA GLY A 134 -9.92 -15.17 11.51
C GLY A 134 -9.89 -15.04 13.02
#